data_AF-A0A397UMF4-F1
#
_entry.id   AF-A0A397UMF4-F1
#
_cell.length_a   1.000
_cell.length_b   1.000
_cell.length_c   1.000
_cell.angle_alpha   90.00
_cell.angle_beta   90.00
_cell.angle_gamma   90.00
#
_symmetry.space_group_name_H-M   'P 1'
#
loop_
_entity.id
_entity.type
_entity.pdbx_description
1 polymer ?
#
loop_
_entity_poly.entity_id
_entity_poly.type
_entity_poly.pdbx_seq_one_letter_code
_entity_poly.pdbx_strand_id
1 'polypeptide(L)' 'MECFKGHIWEATYANIKYHNSWYPFCRYYQRENLCREIISKYLGPPSKIHRPNFLKYLNIHD' A
#
# COMPACT_ATOMS: atom_id res chain seq x y z
N MET A 1 -10.46 5.66 -6.48
CA MET A 1 -9.58 5.39 -7.64
C MET A 1 -8.91 4.05 -7.44
N GLU A 2 -8.72 3.26 -8.51
CA GLU A 2 -8.16 1.91 -8.45
C GLU A 2 -6.91 1.81 -9.37
N CYS A 3 -5.87 1.10 -8.94
CA CYS A 3 -4.66 0.88 -9.75
C CYS A 3 -4.72 -0.49 -10.43
N PHE A 4 -3.83 -0.75 -11.39
CA PHE A 4 -3.72 -2.07 -12.07
C PHE A 4 -3.56 -3.27 -11.10
N LYS A 5 -3.10 -3.02 -9.86
CA LYS A 5 -2.97 -4.02 -8.80
C LYS A 5 -4.20 -4.14 -7.88
N GLY A 6 -5.30 -3.44 -8.18
CA GLY A 6 -6.55 -3.50 -7.41
C GLY A 6 -6.58 -2.65 -6.13
N HIS A 7 -5.54 -1.86 -5.84
CA HIS A 7 -5.57 -0.99 -4.65
C HIS A 7 -6.46 0.23 -4.87
N ILE A 8 -7.25 0.58 -3.85
CA ILE A 8 -8.20 1.70 -3.88
C ILE A 8 -7.64 2.88 -3.06
N TRP A 9 -7.85 4.11 -3.53
CA TRP A 9 -7.59 5.33 -2.76
C TRP A 9 -8.52 6.48 -3.15
N GLU A 10 -8.67 7.44 -2.24
CA GLU A 10 -9.39 8.68 -2.49
C GLU A 10 -8.46 9.72 -3.13
N ALA A 11 -8.86 10.25 -4.29
CA ALA A 11 -8.16 11.33 -4.95
C ALA A 11 -9.14 12.14 -5.80
N THR A 12 -8.97 13.47 -5.80
CA THR A 12 -9.72 14.36 -6.68
C THR A 12 -9.17 14.29 -8.11
N TYR A 13 -10.05 14.48 -9.09
CA TYR A 13 -9.68 14.48 -10.52
C TYR A 13 -8.53 15.45 -10.84
N ALA A 14 -8.57 16.64 -10.23
CA ALA A 14 -7.51 17.65 -10.40
C ALA A 14 -6.14 17.15 -9.94
N ASN A 15 -6.09 16.40 -8.84
CA ASN A 15 -4.83 15.90 -8.28
C ASN A 15 -4.18 14.84 -9.18
N ILE A 16 -5.00 14.06 -9.90
CA ILE A 16 -4.52 13.02 -10.79
C ILE A 16 -4.05 13.61 -12.12
N LYS A 17 -4.83 14.54 -12.67
CA LYS A 17 -4.57 15.16 -13.98
C LYS A 17 -3.43 16.17 -13.94
N TYR A 18 -3.37 17.01 -12.91
CA TYR A 18 -2.46 18.15 -12.88
C TYR A 18 -1.24 17.93 -11.99
N HIS A 19 -1.37 17.12 -10.93
CA HIS A 19 -0.27 16.90 -9.97
C HIS A 19 0.45 15.56 -10.16
N ASN A 20 0.09 14.82 -11.22
CA ASN A 20 0.67 13.50 -11.54
C ASN A 20 0.68 12.55 -10.34
N SER A 21 -0.32 12.70 -9.45
CA SER A 21 -0.53 11.91 -8.24
C SER A 21 -1.09 10.53 -8.56
N TRP A 22 -0.48 9.86 -9.55
CA TRP A 22 -0.66 8.44 -9.75
C TRP A 22 -0.25 7.74 -8.45
N TYR A 23 -1.22 7.04 -7.87
CA TYR A 23 -1.17 6.29 -6.61
C TYR A 23 0.21 6.26 -5.90
N PRO A 24 0.39 6.97 -4.78
CA PRO A 24 1.69 7.04 -4.12
C PRO A 24 2.15 5.66 -3.61
N PHE A 25 1.24 4.73 -3.34
CA PHE A 25 1.61 3.49 -2.67
C PHE A 25 2.22 2.44 -3.62
N CYS A 26 1.86 2.40 -4.92
CA CYS A 26 2.40 1.35 -5.82
C CYS A 26 3.92 1.41 -5.95
N ARG A 27 4.50 2.62 -5.95
CA ARG A 27 5.95 2.81 -6.14
C ARG A 27 6.73 2.86 -4.84
N TYR A 28 6.16 3.44 -3.78
CA TYR A 28 6.87 3.67 -2.50
C TYR A 28 7.06 2.37 -1.70
N TYR A 29 6.11 1.43 -1.77
CA TYR A 29 6.16 0.20 -0.98
C TYR A 29 6.74 -1.00 -1.73
N GLN A 30 7.40 -0.83 -2.88
CA GLN A 30 7.94 -1.96 -3.64
C GLN A 30 8.90 -2.82 -2.82
N ARG A 31 9.80 -2.20 -2.06
CA ARG A 31 10.75 -2.91 -1.18
C ARG A 31 10.03 -3.60 -0.03
N GLU A 32 9.07 -2.93 0.59
CA GLU A 32 8.29 -3.49 1.69
C GLU A 32 7.42 -4.67 1.23
N ASN A 33 6.82 -4.56 0.04
CA ASN A 33 6.06 -5.65 -0.57
C ASN A 33 6.97 -6.84 -0.88
N LEU A 34 8.17 -6.63 -1.43
CA LEU A 34 9.12 -7.73 -1.66
C LEU A 34 9.46 -8.46 -0.36
N CYS A 35 9.79 -7.71 0.70
CA CYS A 35 10.05 -8.29 2.02
C CYS A 35 8.82 -9.03 2.56
N ARG A 36 7.62 -8.45 2.45
CA ARG A 36 6.36 -9.07 2.87
C ARG A 36 6.14 -10.41 2.18
N GLU A 37 6.33 -10.47 0.86
CA GLU A 37 6.15 -11.71 0.08
C GLU A 37 7.11 -12.80 0.53
N ILE A 38 8.39 -12.47 0.70
CA ILE A 38 9.41 -13.42 1.17
C ILE A 38 9.04 -13.93 2.57
N ILE A 39 8.78 -13.02 3.50
CA ILE A 39 8.44 -13.36 4.89
C ILE A 39 7.18 -14.22 4.93
N SER A 40 6.14 -13.86 4.17
CA SER A 40 4.88 -14.60 4.10
C SER A 40 5.07 -16.02 3.53
N LYS A 41 5.93 -16.18 2.53
CA LYS A 41 6.24 -17.48 1.94
C LYS A 41 6.83 -18.46 2.96
N TYR A 42 7.69 -18.00 3.86
CA TYR A 42 8.37 -18.87 4.84
C TYR A 42 7.64 -18.97 6.18
N LEU A 43 6.97 -17.90 6.63
CA LEU A 43 6.39 -17.82 7.97
C LEU A 43 4.85 -17.86 7.97
N GLY A 44 4.22 -17.84 6.78
CA GLY A 44 2.77 -17.73 6.64
C GLY A 44 2.27 -16.28 6.71
N PRO A 45 0.95 -16.08 6.55
CA PRO A 45 0.36 -14.74 6.52
C PRO A 45 0.60 -14.00 7.84
N PRO A 46 0.83 -12.67 7.79
CA PRO A 46 1.09 -11.89 8.99
C PRO A 46 -0.11 -11.94 9.94
N SER A 47 0.18 -12.14 11.23
CA SER A 47 -0.86 -12.16 12.27
C SER A 47 -1.54 -10.79 12.38
N LYS A 48 -2.88 -10.78 12.44
CA LYS A 48 -3.69 -9.56 12.61
C LYS A 48 -3.59 -8.97 14.01
N ILE A 49 -3.01 -9.71 14.96
CA ILE A 49 -3.05 -9.44 16.40
C ILE A 49 -2.18 -8.25 16.80
N HIS A 50 -1.11 -7.96 16.05
CA HIS A 50 -0.25 -6.84 16.37
C HIS A 50 0.26 -6.17 15.09
N ARG A 51 -0.40 -5.09 14.70
CA ARG A 51 0.08 -4.20 13.65
C ARG A 51 1.13 -3.26 14.24
N PRO A 52 2.41 -3.39 13.88
CA PRO A 52 3.45 -2.53 14.44
C PRO A 52 3.23 -1.06 14.06
N ASN A 53 3.60 -0.14 14.95
CA ASN A 53 3.36 1.30 14.82
C ASN A 53 3.86 1.89 13.49
N PHE A 54 4.97 1.37 12.95
CA PHE A 54 5.53 1.82 11.69
C PHE A 54 4.65 1.48 10.47
N LEU A 55 3.73 0.51 10.58
CA LEU A 55 2.73 0.20 9.55
C LEU A 55 1.40 0.91 9.77
N LYS A 56 1.23 1.72 10.83
CA LYS A 56 -0.04 2.43 11.10
C LYS A 56 -0.37 3.48 10.04
N TYR A 57 0.66 4.15 9.51
CA TYR A 57 0.50 5.13 8.43
C TYR A 57 0.16 4.49 7.06
N LEU A 58 0.29 3.16 6.95
CA LEU A 58 -0.04 2.42 5.73
C LEU A 58 -1.57 2.21 5.57
N ASN A 59 -2.39 2.49 6.59
CA ASN A 59 -3.86 2.31 6.55
C ASN A 59 -4.60 3.58 6.99
N ILE A 60 -4.16 4.73 6.51
CA ILE A 60 -5.12 5.81 6.33
C ILE A 60 -5.84 5.42 5.02
N HIS A 61 -7.08 4.93 5.12
CA HIS A 61 -7.95 4.43 4.03
C HIS A 61 -7.76 2.96 3.57
N ASP A 62 -7.81 1.98 4.48
CA ASP A 62 -8.32 0.63 4.11
C ASP A 62 -9.85 0.61 4.31
#